data_AF-A0ABD3Y244-F1
#
_entry.id   AF-A0ABD3Y244-F1
#
_cell.length_a   1.000
_cell.length_b   1.000
_cell.length_c   1.000
_cell.angle_alpha   90.00
_cell.angle_beta   90.00
_cell.angle_gamma   90.00
#
_symmetry.space_group_name_H-M   'P 1'
#
loop_
_entity.id
_entity.type
_entity.pdbx_description
1 polymer ?
#
loop_
_entity_poly.entity_id
_entity_poly.type
_entity_poly.pdbx_seq_one_letter_code
_entity_poly.pdbx_strand_id
1 'polypeptide(L)'
;MIEAYLKDEQEDWGLHLGCLAAAYRDTPHESTGMTPNLLMLGREVRLPAEIVHGRVARNDEITTYGEYVGILRDIMQHAHDIARKLLATAAKRQRDQHDVKLCQFGYIPGDLVWILNELRYKGISPKLQKLYAGPFIVKKKINDLNFKLLHHNKIKPYVGESPPVWVNKMRKKIVIWNKTAEEKNNNAERHINYMKASFTHVDNLPIFFLSSLLTVGVLGLQVIWLITNISVVV
;
A
#
# COMPACT_ATOMS: atom_id res chain seq x y z
N MET A 1 19.93 6.74 13.72
CA MET A 1 21.15 7.17 12.99
C MET A 1 21.40 8.65 13.17
N ILE A 2 20.47 9.52 12.74
CA ILE A 2 20.60 10.98 12.89
C ILE A 2 20.74 11.39 14.38
N GLU A 3 19.80 10.96 15.23
CA GLU A 3 19.85 11.24 16.68
C GLU A 3 21.15 10.78 17.36
N ALA A 4 21.61 9.57 17.04
CA ALA A 4 22.84 9.00 17.60
C ALA A 4 24.11 9.76 17.18
N TYR A 5 24.08 10.41 16.02
CA TYR A 5 25.19 11.22 15.51
C TYR A 5 25.19 12.61 16.14
N LEU A 6 24.02 13.21 16.38
CA LEU A 6 23.91 14.59 16.83
C LEU A 6 24.09 14.78 18.33
N LYS A 7 23.78 13.77 19.18
CA LYS A 7 23.85 13.74 20.66
C LYS A 7 23.36 14.99 21.40
N ASP A 8 24.02 16.14 21.24
CA ASP A 8 23.74 17.43 21.91
C ASP A 8 23.55 18.62 20.93
N GLU A 9 23.97 18.52 19.66
CA GLU A 9 23.90 19.61 18.66
C GLU A 9 22.76 19.37 17.67
N GLN A 10 21.54 19.77 18.05
CA GLN A 10 20.34 19.55 17.22
C GLN A 10 20.19 20.54 16.06
N GLU A 11 20.85 21.70 16.12
CA GLU A 11 20.67 22.77 15.13
C GLU A 11 21.38 22.46 13.79
N ASP A 12 22.47 21.68 13.82
CA ASP A 12 23.36 21.45 12.67
C ASP A 12 23.08 20.15 11.89
N TRP A 13 21.93 19.51 12.12
CA TRP A 13 21.59 18.23 11.46
C TRP A 13 21.61 18.31 9.92
N GLY A 14 21.30 19.47 9.36
CA GLY A 14 21.32 19.71 7.92
C GLY A 14 22.72 19.61 7.30
N LEU A 15 23.76 20.00 8.04
CA LEU A 15 25.16 19.96 7.59
C LEU A 15 25.67 18.51 7.47
N HIS A 16 25.18 17.62 8.33
CA HIS A 16 25.62 16.23 8.41
C HIS A 16 24.85 15.27 7.50
N LEU A 17 23.78 15.74 6.85
CA LEU A 17 22.89 14.89 6.04
C LEU A 17 23.64 14.18 4.90
N GLY A 18 24.62 14.84 4.28
CA GLY A 18 25.43 14.25 3.21
C GLY A 18 26.24 13.04 3.67
N CYS A 19 26.92 13.17 4.82
CA CYS A 19 27.69 12.08 5.42
C CYS A 19 26.78 10.93 5.87
N LEU A 20 25.64 11.23 6.48
CA LEU A 20 24.66 10.23 6.92
C LEU A 20 24.04 9.48 5.74
N ALA A 21 23.71 10.18 4.65
CA ALA A 21 23.20 9.56 3.44
C ALA A 21 24.28 8.68 2.75
N ALA A 22 25.55 9.07 2.79
CA ALA A 22 26.64 8.24 2.30
C ALA A 22 26.77 6.95 3.12
N ALA A 23 26.79 7.05 4.46
CA ALA A 23 26.86 5.89 5.35
C ALA A 23 25.65 4.96 5.18
N TYR A 24 24.45 5.51 5.03
CA TYR A 24 23.23 4.72 4.79
C TYR A 24 23.30 3.93 3.48
N ARG A 25 23.80 4.55 2.40
CA ARG A 25 23.93 3.88 1.08
C ARG A 25 25.03 2.80 1.03
N ASP A 26 25.96 2.85 1.98
CA ASP A 26 27.07 1.91 2.11
C ASP A 26 26.77 0.78 3.12
N THR A 27 25.77 0.95 3.98
CA THR A 27 25.40 -0.09 4.95
C THR A 27 24.49 -1.13 4.29
N PRO A 28 24.72 -2.44 4.46
CA PRO A 28 23.79 -3.45 3.96
C PRO A 28 22.48 -3.40 4.73
N HIS A 29 21.35 -3.35 4.03
CA HIS A 29 20.04 -3.35 4.69
C HIS A 29 19.64 -4.78 5.08
N GLU A 30 18.98 -4.96 6.22
CA GLU A 30 18.57 -6.28 6.73
C GLU A 30 17.64 -7.03 5.77
N SER A 31 16.73 -6.31 5.10
CA SER A 31 15.73 -6.93 4.20
C SER A 31 16.30 -7.35 2.84
N THR A 32 17.31 -6.64 2.32
CA THR A 32 17.94 -6.92 1.03
C THR A 32 19.27 -7.66 1.15
N GLY A 33 19.92 -7.61 2.31
CA GLY A 33 21.27 -8.14 2.56
C GLY A 33 22.38 -7.44 1.77
N MET A 34 22.07 -6.37 1.04
CA MET A 34 22.97 -5.68 0.11
C MET A 34 22.93 -4.18 0.34
N THR A 35 24.02 -3.49 0.01
CA THR A 35 24.12 -2.03 0.08
C THR A 35 23.37 -1.38 -1.09
N PRO A 36 22.74 -0.22 -0.90
CA PRO A 36 22.19 0.56 -2.00
C PRO A 36 23.22 0.92 -3.09
N ASN A 37 24.47 1.21 -2.71
CA ASN A 37 25.55 1.48 -3.66
C ASN A 37 25.79 0.31 -4.62
N LEU A 38 25.88 -0.92 -4.09
CA LEU A 38 26.08 -2.11 -4.91
C LEU A 38 24.91 -2.36 -5.86
N LEU A 39 23.68 -2.18 -5.39
CA LEU A 39 22.49 -2.38 -6.22
C LEU A 39 22.37 -1.34 -7.34
N MET A 40 22.74 -0.08 -7.07
CA MET A 40 22.59 1.01 -8.04
C MET A 40 23.79 1.15 -8.98
N LEU A 41 25.00 0.91 -8.50
CA LEU A 41 26.25 1.17 -9.24
C LEU A 41 26.99 -0.11 -9.63
N GLY A 42 26.58 -1.28 -9.14
CA GLY A 42 27.28 -2.55 -9.33
C GLY A 42 28.62 -2.63 -8.59
N ARG A 43 28.94 -1.64 -7.77
CA ARG A 43 30.19 -1.52 -7.00
C ARG A 43 29.99 -0.66 -5.77
N GLU A 44 30.84 -0.87 -4.77
CA GLU A 44 30.86 -0.01 -3.59
C GLU A 44 31.59 1.31 -3.86
N VAL A 45 31.08 2.38 -3.26
CA VAL A 45 31.72 3.70 -3.29
C VAL A 45 32.87 3.70 -2.29
N ARG A 46 33.98 4.36 -2.63
CA ARG A 46 35.12 4.46 -1.71
C ARG A 46 34.76 5.34 -0.53
N LEU A 47 34.88 4.79 0.67
CA LEU A 47 34.68 5.52 1.90
C LEU A 47 35.95 6.29 2.30
N PRO A 48 35.84 7.40 3.03
CA PRO A 48 37.00 8.11 3.57
C PRO A 48 37.95 7.19 4.36
N ALA A 49 37.40 6.25 5.14
CA ALA A 49 38.18 5.27 5.88
C ALA A 49 38.99 4.32 4.97
N GLU A 50 38.41 3.91 3.83
CA GLU A 50 39.10 3.06 2.84
C GLU A 50 40.22 3.81 2.11
N ILE A 51 40.11 5.13 1.97
CA ILE A 51 41.18 5.96 1.39
C ILE A 51 42.38 6.02 2.33
N VAL A 52 42.14 6.20 3.64
CA VAL A 52 43.19 6.31 4.66
C VAL A 52 43.89 4.98 4.92
N HIS A 53 43.13 3.89 5.03
CA HIS A 53 43.68 2.57 5.36
C HIS A 53 44.05 1.74 4.13
N GLY A 54 43.69 2.22 2.94
CA GLY A 54 43.76 1.44 1.71
C GLY A 54 42.66 0.37 1.67
N ARG A 55 42.29 -0.03 0.46
CA ARG A 55 41.42 -1.18 0.21
C ARG A 55 42.23 -2.22 -0.55
N VAL A 56 42.01 -3.50 -0.26
CA VAL A 56 42.51 -4.58 -1.11
C VAL A 56 41.91 -4.37 -2.50
N ALA A 57 42.75 -4.02 -3.47
CA ALA A 57 42.31 -3.82 -4.83
C ALA A 57 41.68 -5.13 -5.34
N ARG A 58 40.52 -5.00 -5.97
CA ARG A 58 39.95 -6.11 -6.73
C ARG A 58 40.83 -6.25 -7.97
N ASN A 59 41.66 -7.30 -8.01
CA ASN A 59 42.58 -7.59 -9.12
C ASN A 59 41.80 -8.13 -10.32
N ASP A 60 40.84 -7.36 -10.83
CA ASP A 60 40.19 -7.67 -12.08
C ASP A 60 41.03 -7.01 -13.18
N GLU A 61 41.91 -7.78 -13.82
CA GLU A 61 42.60 -7.37 -15.05
C GLU A 61 41.55 -7.21 -16.16
N ILE A 62 40.98 -6.01 -16.26
CA ILE A 62 40.00 -5.67 -17.28
C ILE A 62 40.77 -5.31 -18.55
N THR A 63 40.65 -6.16 -19.57
CA THR A 63 41.39 -6.01 -20.83
C THR A 63 40.68 -5.06 -21.80
N THR A 64 39.33 -5.06 -21.81
CA THR A 64 38.52 -4.23 -22.72
C THR A 64 37.33 -3.54 -22.04
N TYR A 65 36.96 -2.34 -22.48
CA TYR A 65 35.78 -1.60 -21.97
C TYR A 65 34.46 -2.39 -22.10
N GLY A 66 34.26 -3.12 -23.20
CA GLY A 66 33.07 -3.96 -23.40
C GLY A 66 32.95 -5.08 -22.37
N GLU A 67 34.07 -5.69 -21.99
CA GLU A 67 34.12 -6.73 -20.96
C GLU A 67 33.76 -6.17 -19.59
N TYR A 68 34.26 -4.97 -19.26
CA TYR A 68 33.89 -4.28 -18.02
C TYR A 68 32.39 -4.05 -17.89
N VAL A 69 31.75 -3.53 -18.95
CA VAL A 69 30.30 -3.28 -18.94
C VAL A 69 29.51 -4.58 -18.81
N GLY A 70 29.97 -5.66 -19.46
CA GLY A 70 29.39 -6.99 -19.31
C GLY A 70 29.45 -7.49 -17.87
N ILE A 71 30.65 -7.47 -17.27
CA ILE A 71 30.86 -7.87 -15.87
C ILE A 71 30.01 -7.03 -14.91
N LEU A 72 29.95 -5.71 -15.12
CA LEU A 72 29.17 -4.81 -14.27
C LEU A 72 27.68 -5.14 -14.31
N ARG A 73 27.14 -5.39 -15.51
CA ARG A 73 25.74 -5.78 -15.70
C ARG A 73 25.45 -7.11 -14.99
N ASP A 74 26.35 -8.08 -15.12
CA ASP A 74 26.18 -9.40 -14.52
C ASP A 74 26.23 -9.33 -12.98
N ILE A 75 27.12 -8.51 -12.41
CA ILE A 75 27.18 -8.24 -10.96
C ILE A 75 25.88 -7.61 -10.47
N MET A 76 25.39 -6.57 -11.16
CA MET A 76 24.14 -5.90 -10.78
C MET A 76 22.95 -6.85 -10.86
N GLN A 77 22.86 -7.64 -11.94
CA GLN A 77 21.79 -8.61 -12.12
C GLN A 77 21.81 -9.65 -11.00
N HIS A 78 22.98 -10.21 -10.69
CA HIS A 78 23.17 -11.18 -9.63
C HIS A 78 22.84 -10.59 -8.24
N ALA A 79 23.28 -9.37 -7.96
CA ALA A 79 22.97 -8.67 -6.71
C ALA A 79 21.45 -8.45 -6.55
N HIS A 80 20.77 -8.06 -7.61
CA HIS A 80 19.30 -7.93 -7.61
C HIS A 80 18.58 -9.27 -7.47
N ASP A 81 19.08 -10.35 -8.07
CA ASP A 81 18.51 -11.69 -7.92
C ASP A 81 18.58 -12.17 -6.47
N ILE A 82 19.71 -11.94 -5.79
CA ILE A 82 19.86 -12.24 -4.36
C ILE A 82 18.93 -11.35 -3.53
N ALA A 83 18.92 -10.04 -3.80
CA ALA A 83 18.08 -9.10 -3.06
C ALA A 83 16.59 -9.45 -3.18
N ARG A 84 16.10 -9.86 -4.37
CA ARG A 84 14.71 -10.31 -4.56
C ARG A 84 14.37 -11.54 -3.72
N LYS A 85 15.27 -12.53 -3.64
CA LYS A 85 15.08 -13.73 -2.81
C LYS A 85 15.00 -13.36 -1.33
N LEU A 86 15.93 -12.55 -0.85
CA LEU A 86 15.95 -12.10 0.55
C LEU A 86 14.72 -11.25 0.88
N LEU A 87 14.33 -10.32 0.01
CA LEU A 87 13.11 -9.52 0.17
C LEU A 87 11.86 -10.38 0.28
N ALA A 88 11.71 -11.43 -0.53
CA ALA A 88 10.58 -12.34 -0.44
C ALA A 88 10.54 -13.06 0.93
N THR A 89 11.70 -13.50 1.43
CA THR A 89 11.78 -14.12 2.77
C THR A 89 11.51 -13.13 3.91
N ALA A 90 12.04 -11.90 3.80
CA ALA A 90 11.82 -10.84 4.77
C ALA A 90 10.35 -10.42 4.81
N ALA A 91 9.71 -10.25 3.65
CA ALA A 91 8.29 -9.96 3.54
C ALA A 91 7.42 -11.06 4.16
N LYS A 92 7.77 -12.33 3.94
CA LYS A 92 7.10 -13.47 4.59
C LYS A 92 7.24 -13.39 6.11
N ARG A 93 8.45 -13.21 6.63
CA ARG A 93 8.72 -13.08 8.08
C ARG A 93 7.94 -11.91 8.70
N GLN A 94 7.97 -10.74 8.05
CA GLN A 94 7.25 -9.55 8.50
C GLN A 94 5.73 -9.79 8.54
N ARG A 95 5.19 -10.45 7.50
CA ARG A 95 3.77 -10.84 7.48
C ARG A 95 3.43 -11.81 8.60
N ASP A 96 4.20 -12.88 8.76
CA ASP A 96 3.93 -13.90 9.78
C ASP A 96 3.99 -13.29 11.21
N GLN A 97 4.97 -12.42 11.47
CA GLN A 97 5.07 -11.68 12.74
C GLN A 97 3.93 -10.68 12.96
N HIS A 98 3.49 -10.02 11.89
CA HIS A 98 2.36 -9.11 11.94
C HIS A 98 1.07 -9.88 12.22
N ASP A 99 0.84 -10.99 11.53
CA ASP A 99 -0.36 -11.82 11.66
C ASP A 99 -0.49 -12.43 13.06
N VAL A 100 0.62 -12.81 13.71
CA VAL A 100 0.62 -13.23 15.12
C VAL A 100 0.10 -12.13 16.06
N LYS A 101 0.37 -10.85 15.75
CA LYS A 101 -0.06 -9.71 16.56
C LYS A 101 -1.48 -9.23 16.22
N LEU A 102 -2.11 -9.77 15.18
CA LEU A 102 -3.44 -9.37 14.78
C LEU A 102 -4.50 -9.94 15.72
N CYS A 103 -4.97 -9.13 16.67
CA CYS A 103 -6.25 -9.37 17.33
C CYS A 103 -7.38 -8.77 16.47
N GLN A 104 -7.94 -9.58 15.57
CA GLN A 104 -9.06 -9.13 14.74
C GLN A 104 -10.39 -9.33 15.47
N PHE A 105 -11.04 -8.23 15.82
CA PHE A 105 -12.46 -8.25 16.17
C PHE A 105 -13.29 -8.20 14.88
N GLY A 106 -14.10 -9.22 14.65
CA GLY A 106 -15.01 -9.29 13.51
C GLY A 106 -16.22 -8.37 13.70
N TYR A 107 -16.10 -7.10 13.32
CA TYR A 107 -17.23 -6.17 13.40
C TYR A 107 -18.21 -6.34 12.23
N ILE A 108 -19.50 -6.32 12.55
CA ILE A 108 -20.59 -6.42 11.59
C ILE A 108 -21.25 -5.03 11.45
N PRO A 109 -21.71 -4.63 10.25
CA PRO A 109 -22.52 -3.43 10.10
C PRO A 109 -23.73 -3.45 11.06
N GLY A 110 -23.85 -2.43 11.91
CA GLY A 110 -24.86 -2.36 12.98
C GLY A 110 -24.32 -2.52 14.40
N ASP A 111 -23.06 -2.96 14.56
CA ASP A 111 -22.40 -3.07 15.86
C ASP A 111 -22.06 -1.71 16.45
N LEU A 112 -22.09 -1.64 17.79
CA LEU A 112 -21.70 -0.45 18.53
C LEU A 112 -20.23 -0.50 18.89
N VAL A 113 -19.56 0.61 18.64
CA VAL A 113 -18.11 0.71 18.81
C VAL A 113 -17.69 2.07 19.36
N TRP A 114 -16.65 2.08 20.17
CA TRP A 114 -15.93 3.28 20.60
C TRP A 114 -14.88 3.67 19.57
N ILE A 115 -14.69 4.97 19.33
CA ILE A 115 -13.69 5.49 18.41
C ILE A 115 -12.57 6.19 19.18
N LEU A 116 -11.31 5.90 18.84
CA LEU A 116 -10.15 6.59 19.37
C LEU A 116 -10.14 8.07 18.92
N ASN A 117 -10.07 8.99 19.88
CA ASN A 117 -9.93 10.41 19.63
C ASN A 117 -8.45 10.80 19.59
N GLU A 118 -7.96 11.12 18.39
CA GLU A 118 -6.57 11.56 18.17
C GLU A 118 -6.41 13.08 18.22
N LEU A 119 -7.51 13.83 18.36
CA LEU A 119 -7.49 15.28 18.41
C LEU A 119 -6.81 15.75 19.69
N ARG A 120 -5.75 16.57 19.53
CA ARG A 120 -5.06 17.23 20.64
C ARG A 120 -5.52 18.68 20.72
N TYR A 121 -6.18 19.04 21.82
CA TYR A 121 -6.54 20.43 22.10
C TYR A 121 -5.41 21.16 22.83
N LYS A 122 -5.07 22.37 22.35
CA LYS A 122 -4.11 23.25 23.04
C LYS A 122 -4.66 23.65 24.42
N GLY A 123 -3.82 23.62 25.45
CA GLY A 123 -4.19 24.00 26.83
C GLY A 123 -4.77 22.87 27.68
N ILE A 124 -5.00 21.67 27.12
CA ILE A 124 -5.42 20.49 27.88
C ILE A 124 -4.36 19.40 27.70
N SER A 125 -3.90 18.81 28.80
CA SER A 125 -2.96 17.67 28.73
C SER A 125 -3.62 16.49 28.01
N PRO A 126 -2.96 15.85 27.01
CA PRO A 126 -3.49 14.67 26.33
C PRO A 126 -3.87 13.53 27.29
N LYS A 127 -3.22 13.43 28.46
CA LYS A 127 -3.51 12.41 29.47
C LYS A 127 -4.87 12.61 30.17
N LEU A 128 -5.36 13.86 30.21
CA LEU A 128 -6.65 14.21 30.85
C LEU A 128 -7.81 14.26 29.85
N GLN A 129 -7.53 14.08 28.56
CA GLN A 129 -8.55 14.03 27.51
C GLN A 129 -9.21 12.66 27.46
N LYS A 130 -10.51 12.63 27.13
CA LYS A 130 -11.23 11.37 26.88
C LYS A 130 -10.66 10.71 25.63
N LEU A 131 -9.96 9.60 25.83
CA LEU A 131 -9.27 8.88 24.76
C LEU A 131 -10.24 8.27 23.74
N TYR A 132 -11.43 7.87 24.18
CA TYR A 132 -12.46 7.31 23.31
C TYR A 132 -13.68 8.22 23.27
N ALA A 133 -14.15 8.50 22.07
CA ALA A 133 -15.40 9.18 21.81
C ALA A 133 -16.50 8.15 21.56
N GLY A 134 -17.67 8.39 22.17
CA GLY A 134 -19.02 7.90 21.89
C GLY A 134 -19.23 6.42 21.52
N PRO A 135 -20.43 5.87 21.76
CA PRO A 135 -20.88 4.73 20.98
C PRO A 135 -21.19 5.20 19.55
N PHE A 136 -20.45 4.72 18.58
CA PHE A 136 -20.73 4.87 17.15
C PHE A 136 -21.26 3.54 16.58
N ILE A 137 -21.92 3.60 15.43
CA ILE A 137 -22.44 2.40 14.76
C ILE A 137 -21.67 2.14 13.48
N VAL A 138 -21.24 0.89 13.28
CA VAL A 138 -20.60 0.45 12.04
C VAL A 138 -21.58 0.54 10.87
N LYS A 139 -21.33 1.42 9.90
CA LYS A 139 -22.23 1.64 8.75
C LYS A 139 -22.04 0.62 7.64
N LYS A 140 -20.79 0.36 7.26
CA LYS A 140 -20.43 -0.57 6.19
C LYS A 140 -19.00 -1.07 6.42
N LYS A 141 -18.77 -2.35 6.17
CA LYS A 141 -17.44 -2.96 6.07
C LYS A 141 -16.95 -2.81 4.63
N ILE A 142 -15.76 -2.23 4.44
CA ILE A 142 -15.14 -2.09 3.11
C ILE A 142 -14.19 -3.27 2.91
N ASN A 143 -13.22 -3.40 3.81
CA ASN A 143 -12.30 -4.54 3.90
C ASN A 143 -12.32 -5.08 5.34
N ASP A 144 -11.64 -6.21 5.59
CA ASP A 144 -11.49 -6.76 6.96
C ASP A 144 -10.87 -5.76 7.95
N LEU A 145 -9.97 -4.89 7.48
CA LEU A 145 -9.30 -3.89 8.31
C LEU A 145 -9.96 -2.50 8.27
N ASN A 146 -10.81 -2.22 7.27
CA ASN A 146 -11.32 -0.87 7.00
C ASN A 146 -12.84 -0.83 6.99
N PHE A 147 -13.39 -0.02 7.88
CA PHE A 147 -14.83 0.24 7.97
C PHE A 147 -15.12 1.66 7.49
N LYS A 148 -16.34 1.94 7.02
CA LYS A 148 -16.81 3.27 6.62
C LYS A 148 -16.96 4.27 7.80
N LEU A 149 -16.26 4.03 8.90
CA LEU A 149 -16.05 4.98 9.98
C LEU A 149 -14.56 5.24 10.17
N LEU A 150 -13.76 4.20 10.42
CA LEU A 150 -12.32 4.24 10.64
C LEU A 150 -11.68 2.85 10.46
N HIS A 151 -10.35 2.82 10.55
CA HIS A 151 -9.54 1.60 10.60
C HIS A 151 -9.79 0.80 11.90
N HIS A 152 -9.84 -0.53 11.82
CA HIS A 152 -10.14 -1.44 12.94
C HIS A 152 -9.32 -1.16 14.23
N ASN A 153 -8.05 -0.77 14.10
CA ASN A 153 -7.17 -0.47 15.23
C ASN A 153 -7.64 0.73 16.07
N LYS A 154 -8.44 1.62 15.48
CA LYS A 154 -8.96 2.83 16.14
C LYS A 154 -10.34 2.61 16.75
N ILE A 155 -10.83 1.38 16.72
CA ILE A 155 -12.19 1.01 17.07
C ILE A 155 -12.15 -0.04 18.18
N LYS A 156 -12.99 0.11 19.21
CA LYS A 156 -13.19 -0.90 20.25
C LYS A 156 -14.65 -1.31 20.38
N PRO A 157 -14.97 -2.56 20.73
CA PRO A 157 -16.35 -2.96 20.94
C PRO A 157 -16.98 -2.20 22.11
N TYR A 158 -18.25 -1.84 21.99
CA TYR A 158 -19.02 -1.25 23.09
C TYR A 158 -19.50 -2.34 24.05
N VAL A 159 -19.10 -2.28 25.33
CA VAL A 159 -19.43 -3.25 26.39
C VAL A 159 -20.31 -2.61 27.47
N GLY A 160 -21.36 -1.89 27.08
CA GLY A 160 -22.31 -1.29 28.03
C GLY A 160 -23.60 -2.10 28.16
N GLU A 161 -24.13 -2.21 29.38
CA GLU A 161 -25.37 -2.95 29.70
C GLU A 161 -26.61 -2.39 28.99
N SER A 162 -26.63 -1.08 28.68
CA SER A 162 -27.71 -0.44 27.92
C SER A 162 -27.16 0.44 26.79
N PRO A 163 -27.51 0.16 25.52
CA PRO A 163 -27.21 1.05 24.41
C PRO A 163 -28.09 2.32 24.47
N PRO A 164 -27.59 3.48 24.03
CA PRO A 164 -28.41 4.71 23.96
C PRO A 164 -29.66 4.55 23.10
N VAL A 165 -30.75 5.25 23.46
CA VAL A 165 -32.07 5.15 22.80
C VAL A 165 -32.02 5.39 21.27
N TRP A 166 -31.13 6.28 20.81
CA TRP A 166 -30.99 6.59 19.38
C TRP A 166 -30.47 5.41 18.54
N VAL A 167 -29.82 4.42 19.17
CA VAL A 167 -29.24 3.24 18.50
C VAL A 167 -30.30 2.43 17.79
N ASN A 168 -31.44 2.20 18.45
CA ASN A 168 -32.54 1.40 17.91
C ASN A 168 -33.12 2.03 16.63
N LYS A 169 -33.21 3.37 16.60
CA LYS A 169 -33.63 4.12 15.41
C LYS A 169 -32.63 3.95 14.26
N MET A 170 -31.34 4.00 14.55
CA MET A 170 -30.29 3.85 13.55
C MET A 170 -30.15 2.42 13.02
N ARG A 171 -30.30 1.39 13.87
CA ARG A 171 -30.32 -0.02 13.44
C ARG A 171 -31.40 -0.27 12.39
N LYS A 172 -32.63 0.20 12.64
CA LYS A 172 -33.73 0.11 11.66
C LYS A 172 -33.38 0.82 10.35
N LYS A 173 -32.76 2.00 10.43
CA LYS A 173 -32.34 2.77 9.26
C LYS A 173 -31.26 2.05 8.42
N ILE A 174 -30.30 1.39 9.07
CA ILE A 174 -29.25 0.61 8.40
C ILE A 174 -29.85 -0.57 7.65
N VAL A 175 -30.78 -1.30 8.26
CA VAL A 175 -31.47 -2.42 7.60
C VAL A 175 -32.18 -1.94 6.33
N ILE A 176 -32.88 -0.80 6.40
CA ILE A 176 -33.54 -0.19 5.23
C ILE A 176 -32.51 0.18 4.16
N TRP A 177 -31.42 0.85 4.54
CA TRP A 177 -30.37 1.24 3.60
C TRP A 177 -29.69 0.06 2.91
N ASN A 178 -29.47 -1.05 3.62
CA ASN A 178 -28.89 -2.27 3.04
C ASN A 178 -29.83 -2.89 2.00
N LYS A 179 -31.14 -3.00 2.31
CA LYS A 179 -32.13 -3.49 1.33
C LYS A 179 -32.15 -2.64 0.06
N THR A 180 -32.20 -1.31 0.20
CA THR A 180 -32.18 -0.41 -0.96
C THR A 180 -30.85 -0.51 -1.75
N ALA A 181 -29.73 -0.80 -1.09
CA ALA A 181 -28.45 -0.99 -1.77
C ALA A 181 -28.39 -2.31 -2.55
N GLU A 182 -28.91 -3.40 -1.99
CA GLU A 182 -29.03 -4.71 -2.67
C GLU A 182 -29.95 -4.62 -3.89
N GLU A 183 -31.09 -3.95 -3.78
CA GLU A 183 -32.01 -3.73 -4.91
C GLU A 183 -31.34 -2.96 -6.05
N LYS A 184 -30.56 -1.91 -5.73
CA LYS A 184 -29.80 -1.15 -6.73
C LYS A 184 -28.73 -2.00 -7.39
N ASN A 185 -28.02 -2.82 -6.63
CA ASN A 185 -26.97 -3.68 -7.17
C ASN A 185 -27.56 -4.75 -8.09
N ASN A 186 -28.64 -5.42 -7.66
CA ASN A 186 -29.35 -6.40 -8.47
C ASN A 186 -29.92 -5.78 -9.76
N ASN A 187 -30.40 -4.54 -9.69
CA ASN A 187 -30.88 -3.83 -10.88
C ASN A 187 -29.72 -3.49 -11.83
N ALA A 188 -28.57 -3.05 -11.31
CA ALA A 188 -27.37 -2.79 -12.12
C ALA A 188 -26.86 -4.08 -12.79
N GLU A 189 -26.83 -5.20 -12.07
CA GLU A 189 -26.46 -6.51 -12.61
C GLU A 189 -27.42 -6.99 -13.70
N ARG A 190 -28.73 -6.77 -13.52
CA ARG A 190 -29.74 -7.03 -14.56
C ARG A 190 -29.46 -6.19 -15.81
N HIS A 191 -29.20 -4.88 -15.66
CA HIS A 191 -28.85 -4.01 -16.78
C HIS A 191 -27.57 -4.46 -17.50
N ILE A 192 -26.53 -4.85 -16.77
CA ILE A 192 -25.30 -5.41 -17.35
C ILE A 192 -25.60 -6.71 -18.12
N ASN A 193 -26.42 -7.59 -17.55
CA ASN A 193 -26.81 -8.85 -18.20
C ASN A 193 -27.66 -8.59 -19.47
N TYR A 194 -28.55 -7.60 -19.46
CA TYR A 194 -29.28 -7.18 -20.65
C TYR A 194 -28.33 -6.63 -21.73
N MET A 195 -27.37 -5.78 -21.37
CA MET A 195 -26.37 -5.26 -22.32
C MET A 195 -25.50 -6.39 -22.90
N LYS A 196 -25.08 -7.35 -22.08
CA LYS A 196 -24.34 -8.54 -22.53
C LYS A 196 -25.18 -9.43 -23.45
N ALA A 197 -26.46 -9.67 -23.12
CA ALA A 197 -27.37 -10.47 -23.95
C ALA A 197 -27.62 -9.82 -25.32
N SER A 198 -27.77 -8.49 -25.38
CA SER A 198 -27.88 -7.76 -26.65
C SER A 198 -26.58 -7.84 -27.48
N PHE A 199 -25.42 -7.95 -26.84
CA PHE A 199 -24.14 -8.11 -27.54
C PHE A 199 -23.98 -9.52 -28.13
N THR A 200 -24.38 -10.57 -27.39
CA THR A 200 -24.34 -11.96 -27.88
C THR A 200 -25.27 -12.26 -29.06
N HIS A 201 -26.30 -11.42 -29.30
CA HIS A 201 -27.20 -11.58 -30.45
C HIS A 201 -26.62 -11.00 -31.76
N VAL A 202 -25.55 -10.19 -31.66
CA VAL A 202 -24.84 -9.59 -32.81
C VAL A 202 -23.79 -10.57 -33.39
N ASP A 203 -23.30 -11.51 -32.58
CA ASP A 203 -22.30 -12.52 -32.98
C ASP A 203 -22.84 -13.63 -33.90
N ASN A 204 -24.17 -13.66 -34.15
CA ASN A 204 -24.82 -14.61 -35.07
C ASN A 204 -25.16 -14.01 -36.45
N LEU A 205 -24.59 -12.86 -36.81
CA LEU A 205 -24.76 -12.26 -38.13
C LEU A 205 -23.74 -12.84 -39.14
N PRO A 206 -24.14 -13.14 -40.39
CA PRO A 206 -23.25 -13.70 -41.40
C PRO A 206 -22.07 -12.77 -41.69
N ILE A 207 -20.90 -13.37 -41.93
CA ILE A 207 -19.54 -12.79 -42.01
C ILE A 207 -19.42 -11.57 -42.97
N PHE A 208 -20.40 -11.36 -43.85
CA PHE A 208 -20.40 -10.28 -44.84
C PHE A 208 -20.67 -8.87 -44.28
N PHE A 209 -21.14 -8.70 -43.04
CA PHE A 209 -21.37 -7.37 -42.44
C PHE A 209 -20.20 -6.84 -41.59
N LEU A 210 -19.15 -7.63 -41.37
CA LEU A 210 -18.06 -7.31 -40.43
C LEU A 210 -17.05 -6.26 -40.94
N SER A 211 -17.00 -5.94 -42.23
CA SER A 211 -16.05 -4.96 -42.76
C SER A 211 -16.45 -3.49 -42.50
N SER A 212 -17.74 -3.22 -42.32
CA SER A 212 -18.26 -1.86 -42.05
C SER A 212 -18.33 -1.54 -40.56
N LEU A 213 -18.49 -2.56 -39.70
CA LEU A 213 -18.56 -2.37 -38.23
C LEU A 213 -17.19 -2.28 -37.55
N LEU A 214 -16.13 -2.83 -38.15
CA LEU A 214 -14.77 -2.78 -37.59
C LEU A 214 -14.19 -1.36 -37.54
N THR A 215 -14.62 -0.45 -38.41
CA THR A 215 -14.25 0.98 -38.35
C THR A 215 -15.00 1.76 -37.28
N VAL A 216 -16.22 1.36 -36.90
CA VAL A 216 -16.99 2.01 -35.84
C VAL A 216 -16.66 1.43 -34.46
N GLY A 217 -16.36 0.13 -34.38
CA GLY A 217 -16.02 -0.56 -33.12
C GLY A 217 -14.67 -0.18 -32.50
N VAL A 218 -13.68 0.18 -33.32
CA VAL A 218 -12.35 0.62 -32.83
C VAL A 218 -12.43 1.94 -32.07
N LEU A 219 -13.33 2.85 -32.48
CA LEU A 219 -13.59 4.11 -31.77
C LEU A 219 -14.33 3.86 -30.44
N GLY A 220 -15.27 2.91 -30.40
CA GLY A 220 -15.97 2.53 -29.18
C GLY A 220 -15.07 1.88 -28.12
N LEU A 221 -14.14 1.02 -28.55
CA LEU A 221 -13.15 0.38 -27.66
C LEU A 221 -12.12 1.37 -27.11
N GLN A 222 -11.73 2.40 -27.88
CA GLN A 222 -10.88 3.49 -27.38
C GLN A 222 -11.57 4.33 -26.30
N VAL A 223 -12.87 4.59 -26.43
CA VAL A 223 -13.64 5.33 -25.41
C VAL A 223 -13.83 4.49 -24.13
N ILE A 224 -14.07 3.18 -24.25
CA ILE A 224 -14.17 2.28 -23.08
C ILE A 224 -12.82 2.12 -22.37
N TRP A 225 -11.70 2.10 -23.10
CA TRP A 225 -10.37 2.08 -22.50
C TRP A 225 -10.04 3.41 -21.79
N LEU A 226 -10.49 4.56 -22.32
CA LEU A 226 -10.33 5.86 -21.66
C LEU A 226 -11.16 5.98 -20.37
N ILE A 227 -12.39 5.47 -20.37
CA ILE A 227 -13.30 5.54 -19.21
C ILE A 227 -12.85 4.62 -18.07
N THR A 228 -12.33 3.43 -18.38
CA THR A 228 -11.81 2.51 -17.36
C THR A 228 -10.50 3.00 -16.73
N ASN A 229 -9.66 3.73 -17.47
CA ASN A 229 -8.39 4.26 -16.94
C ASN A 229 -8.58 5.54 -16.08
N ILE A 230 -9.61 6.36 -16.37
CA ILE A 230 -9.95 7.54 -15.56
C ILE A 230 -10.54 7.16 -14.18
N SER A 231 -11.21 6.01 -14.06
CA SER A 231 -11.77 5.57 -12.77
C SER A 231 -10.75 4.94 -11.81
N VAL A 232 -9.49 4.77 -12.21
CA VAL A 232 -8.43 4.19 -11.36
C VAL A 232 -7.56 5.28 -10.70
N VAL A 233 -7.73 6.57 -11.06
CA VAL A 233 -6.88 7.69 -10.59
C VAL A 233 -7.62 8.71 -9.72
N VAL A 234 -8.89 8.47 -9.34
CA VAL A 234 -9.64 9.30 -8.35
C VAL A 234 -10.32 8.42 -7.32
#